data_AF-A0A1R0ZZJ4-F1
#
_entry.id   AF-A0A1R0ZZJ4-F1
#
_cell.length_a   1.000
_cell.length_b   1.000
_cell.length_c   1.000
_cell.angle_alpha   90.00
_cell.angle_beta   90.00
_cell.angle_gamma   90.00
#
_symmetry.space_group_name_H-M   'P 1'
#
loop_
_entity.id
_entity.type
_entity.pdbx_description
1 polymer ?
#
loop_
_entity_poly.entity_id
_entity_poly.type
_entity_poly.pdbx_seq_one_letter_code
_entity_poly.pdbx_strand_id
1 'polypeptide(L)'
;MLKRHLTKNPGLATTRIVGRVYFDKSDINGMLRTLLHIVTDWPGHFPNGAASEAALVGAGVEVNARFDSPHSETLLHWAASIDDIEVIDALQDAGADIETHGVVIAGGTPMDNAVGFGQWKAAGRTRSTDQALARSDAWTLDRI
;
A
#
# COMPACT_ATOMS: atom_id res chain seq x y z
N MET A 1 -2.81 -5.23 22.70
CA MET A 1 -4.06 -4.46 22.92
C MET A 1 -4.99 -4.48 21.70
N LEU A 2 -4.49 -4.23 20.48
CA LEU A 2 -5.27 -4.23 19.23
C LEU A 2 -6.11 -5.49 18.98
N LYS A 3 -5.50 -6.69 19.00
CA LYS A 3 -6.21 -7.97 18.79
C LYS A 3 -7.46 -8.11 19.69
N ARG A 4 -7.35 -7.74 20.96
CA ARG A 4 -8.48 -7.75 21.92
C ARG A 4 -9.63 -6.82 21.50
N HIS A 5 -9.33 -5.65 20.91
CA HIS A 5 -10.37 -4.74 20.41
C HIS A 5 -11.06 -5.28 19.16
N LEU A 6 -10.29 -5.87 18.23
CA LEU A 6 -10.83 -6.51 17.03
C LEU A 6 -11.71 -7.72 17.38
N THR A 7 -11.31 -8.56 18.34
CA THR A 7 -12.15 -9.68 18.82
C THR A 7 -13.46 -9.19 19.43
N LYS A 8 -13.44 -8.09 20.19
CA LYS A 8 -14.65 -7.53 20.81
C LYS A 8 -15.56 -6.83 19.82
N ASN A 9 -15.02 -6.34 18.70
CA ASN A 9 -15.73 -5.54 17.71
C ASN A 9 -15.26 -5.94 16.30
N PRO A 10 -15.67 -7.11 15.78
CA PRO A 10 -15.13 -7.64 14.52
C PRO A 10 -15.39 -6.71 13.32
N GLY A 11 -16.49 -5.96 13.34
CA GLY A 11 -16.80 -4.96 12.30
C GLY A 11 -15.79 -3.81 12.19
N LEU A 12 -14.92 -3.60 13.19
CA LEU A 12 -13.85 -2.60 13.08
C LEU A 12 -12.85 -2.93 11.98
N ALA A 13 -12.59 -4.22 11.71
CA ALA A 13 -11.65 -4.61 10.66
C ALA A 13 -12.18 -4.27 9.26
N THR A 14 -13.49 -4.37 9.04
CA THR A 14 -14.09 -4.23 7.71
C THR A 14 -14.74 -2.86 7.47
N THR A 15 -14.86 -2.03 8.51
CA THR A 15 -15.46 -0.70 8.39
C THR A 15 -14.58 0.26 7.58
N ARG A 16 -15.21 1.30 7.02
CA ARG A 16 -14.53 2.40 6.34
C ARG A 16 -14.51 3.64 7.23
N ILE A 17 -13.33 4.21 7.38
CA ILE A 17 -13.08 5.50 8.00
C ILE A 17 -13.33 6.55 6.93
N VAL A 18 -14.33 7.40 7.16
CA VAL A 18 -14.68 8.51 6.26
C VAL A 18 -13.95 9.76 6.75
N GLY A 19 -13.03 10.28 5.94
CA GLY A 19 -12.33 11.54 6.18
C GLY A 19 -13.02 12.72 5.49
N ARG A 20 -13.11 13.86 6.17
CA ARG A 20 -13.53 15.12 5.54
C ARG A 20 -12.35 15.65 4.71
N VAL A 21 -12.52 15.86 3.41
CA VAL A 21 -11.47 16.38 2.53
C VAL A 21 -11.24 17.86 2.84
N TYR A 22 -9.98 18.27 3.04
CA TYR A 22 -9.63 19.68 3.28
C TYR A 22 -9.49 20.50 1.98
N PHE A 23 -9.25 19.83 0.84
CA PHE A 23 -8.88 20.47 -0.42
C PHE A 23 -10.05 20.71 -1.38
N ASP A 24 -11.14 19.93 -1.27
CA ASP A 24 -12.35 20.13 -2.07
C ASP A 24 -13.61 19.90 -1.22
N LYS A 25 -14.46 20.93 -1.10
CA LYS A 25 -15.72 20.88 -0.35
C LYS A 25 -16.85 20.22 -1.13
N SER A 26 -16.65 19.93 -2.41
CA SER A 26 -17.65 19.34 -3.31
C SER A 26 -17.61 17.82 -3.36
N ASP A 27 -16.54 17.19 -2.88
CA ASP A 27 -16.43 15.73 -2.77
C ASP A 27 -17.24 15.21 -1.57
N ILE A 28 -18.52 14.97 -1.83
CA ILE A 28 -19.52 14.50 -0.85
C ILE A 28 -19.21 13.09 -0.30
N ASN A 29 -18.32 12.33 -0.94
CA ASN A 29 -18.01 10.95 -0.57
C ASN A 29 -16.91 10.84 0.50
N GLY A 30 -16.13 11.90 0.77
CA GLY A 30 -15.03 11.87 1.73
C GLY A 30 -13.92 10.86 1.36
N MET A 31 -12.73 11.01 1.96
CA MET A 31 -11.67 10.01 1.80
C MET A 31 -12.10 8.71 2.47
N LEU A 32 -12.14 7.59 1.73
CA LEU A 32 -12.47 6.28 2.30
C LEU A 32 -11.20 5.49 2.61
N ARG A 33 -11.00 5.17 3.89
CA ARG A 33 -9.83 4.43 4.39
C ARG A 33 -10.24 3.21 5.20
N THR A 34 -9.47 2.14 5.14
CA THR A 34 -9.55 1.03 6.11
C THR A 34 -8.65 1.33 7.30
N LEU A 35 -8.75 0.55 8.39
CA LEU A 35 -7.79 0.67 9.50
C LEU A 35 -6.35 0.41 9.05
N LEU A 36 -6.15 -0.43 8.03
CA LEU A 36 -4.82 -0.73 7.52
C LEU A 36 -4.20 0.46 6.76
N HIS A 37 -5.02 1.37 6.21
CA HIS A 37 -4.50 2.63 5.67
C HIS A 37 -3.86 3.49 6.76
N ILE A 38 -4.35 3.44 8.01
CA ILE A 38 -3.75 4.20 9.11
C ILE A 38 -2.36 3.68 9.49
N VAL A 39 -2.13 2.37 9.35
CA VAL A 39 -0.83 1.74 9.61
C VAL A 39 0.20 2.16 8.56
N THR A 40 -0.26 2.48 7.34
CA THR A 40 0.60 2.86 6.20
C THR A 40 0.59 4.35 5.91
N ASP A 41 -0.14 5.16 6.70
CA ASP A 41 -0.27 6.61 6.49
C ASP A 41 1.02 7.35 6.86
N TRP A 42 1.19 8.54 6.31
CA TRP A 42 2.32 9.42 6.63
C TRP A 42 2.33 9.80 8.13
N PRO A 43 3.49 9.83 8.81
CA PRO A 43 4.87 9.77 8.32
C PRO A 43 5.42 8.35 8.04
N GLY A 44 4.61 7.31 8.12
CA GLY A 44 5.06 5.93 7.92
C GLY A 44 5.71 5.30 9.15
N HIS A 45 6.23 4.07 8.99
CA HIS A 45 6.91 3.31 10.04
C HIS A 45 6.11 3.26 11.36
N PHE A 46 4.82 2.98 11.24
CA PHE A 46 3.93 2.91 12.38
C PHE A 46 4.50 1.95 13.44
N PRO A 47 4.54 2.32 14.74
CA PRO A 47 5.10 1.45 15.76
C PRO A 47 4.42 0.08 15.79
N ASN A 48 5.20 -0.99 15.58
CA ASN A 48 4.70 -2.35 15.38
C ASN A 48 3.79 -2.49 14.13
N GLY A 49 4.16 -1.84 13.02
CA GLY A 49 3.41 -1.81 11.76
C GLY A 49 3.05 -3.22 11.27
N ALA A 50 4.05 -4.04 10.98
CA ALA A 50 3.85 -5.43 10.53
C ALA A 50 2.99 -6.26 11.50
N ALA A 51 3.17 -6.11 12.81
CA ALA A 51 2.35 -6.82 13.80
C ALA A 51 0.90 -6.32 13.87
N SER A 52 0.69 -5.02 13.66
CA SER A 52 -0.65 -4.40 13.60
C SER A 52 -1.37 -4.80 12.33
N GLU A 53 -0.65 -4.84 11.22
CA GLU A 53 -1.12 -5.36 9.95
C GLU A 53 -1.52 -6.83 10.07
N ALA A 54 -0.62 -7.71 10.52
CA ALA A 54 -0.94 -9.12 10.65
C ALA A 54 -2.18 -9.36 11.54
N ALA A 55 -2.38 -8.53 12.58
CA ALA A 55 -3.57 -8.57 13.41
C ALA A 55 -4.85 -8.12 12.67
N LEU A 56 -4.75 -7.10 11.81
CA LEU A 56 -5.86 -6.60 11.01
C LEU A 56 -6.22 -7.56 9.86
N VAL A 57 -5.23 -8.07 9.14
CA VAL A 57 -5.40 -9.09 8.10
C VAL A 57 -6.04 -10.35 8.70
N GLY A 58 -5.53 -10.83 9.84
CA GLY A 58 -6.13 -11.95 10.57
C GLY A 58 -7.56 -11.69 11.07
N ALA A 59 -8.00 -10.43 11.13
CA ALA A 59 -9.37 -10.04 11.46
C ALA A 59 -10.26 -9.80 10.21
N GLY A 60 -9.74 -10.01 9.01
CA GLY A 60 -10.49 -9.92 7.75
C GLY A 60 -10.49 -8.55 7.09
N VAL A 61 -9.48 -7.71 7.36
CA VAL A 61 -9.24 -6.50 6.55
C VAL A 61 -9.04 -6.88 5.08
N GLU A 62 -9.59 -6.08 4.17
CA GLU A 62 -9.30 -6.16 2.74
C GLU A 62 -7.90 -5.60 2.45
N VAL A 63 -6.97 -6.48 2.08
CA VAL A 63 -5.56 -6.15 1.82
C VAL A 63 -5.37 -5.32 0.55
N ASN A 64 -6.19 -5.53 -0.47
CA ASN A 64 -6.15 -4.75 -1.70
C ASN A 64 -7.16 -3.58 -1.70
N ALA A 65 -7.61 -3.16 -0.50
CA ALA A 65 -8.50 -2.04 -0.35
C ALA A 65 -7.90 -0.80 -1.02
N ARG A 66 -8.70 -0.17 -1.87
CA ARG A 66 -8.34 1.06 -2.55
C ARG A 66 -8.65 2.25 -1.64
N PHE A 67 -7.71 3.18 -1.61
CA PHE A 67 -8.00 4.54 -1.22
C PHE A 67 -8.91 5.16 -2.29
N ASP A 68 -9.96 5.84 -1.86
CA ASP A 68 -10.92 6.49 -2.76
C ASP A 68 -10.90 8.01 -2.52
N SER A 69 -10.62 8.74 -3.60
CA SER A 69 -10.40 10.19 -3.75
C SER A 69 -9.16 10.80 -3.05
N PRO A 70 -8.30 11.56 -3.77
CA PRO A 70 -8.34 11.92 -5.20
C PRO A 70 -7.54 10.97 -6.11
N HIS A 71 -6.84 9.99 -5.54
CA HIS A 71 -6.09 8.96 -6.26
C HIS A 71 -6.54 7.58 -5.78
N SER A 72 -6.32 6.57 -6.61
CA SER A 72 -6.72 5.20 -6.32
C SER A 72 -5.46 4.42 -5.95
N GLU A 73 -4.92 4.70 -4.77
CA GLU A 73 -3.73 3.99 -4.30
C GLU A 73 -4.12 2.76 -3.47
N THR A 74 -3.23 1.79 -3.42
CA THR A 74 -3.31 0.65 -2.47
C THR A 74 -2.39 0.91 -1.29
N LEU A 75 -2.51 0.08 -0.26
CA LEU A 75 -1.61 0.07 0.88
C LEU A 75 -0.14 -0.15 0.46
N LEU A 76 0.11 -0.97 -0.57
CA LEU A 76 1.46 -1.16 -1.10
C LEU A 76 2.03 0.12 -1.70
N HIS A 77 1.23 0.94 -2.37
CA HIS A 77 1.70 2.23 -2.89
C HIS A 77 2.17 3.14 -1.76
N TRP A 78 1.43 3.18 -0.65
CA TRP A 78 1.76 4.03 0.50
C TRP A 78 3.04 3.53 1.18
N ALA A 79 3.10 2.25 1.53
CA ALA A 79 4.29 1.64 2.15
C ALA A 79 5.55 1.78 1.25
N ALA A 80 5.39 1.65 -0.07
CA ALA A 80 6.46 1.81 -1.03
C ALA A 80 7.00 3.26 -1.10
N SER A 81 6.14 4.27 -0.95
CA SER A 81 6.55 5.69 -1.00
C SER A 81 7.44 6.15 0.16
N ILE A 82 7.50 5.35 1.24
CA ILE A 82 8.21 5.66 2.48
C ILE A 82 9.31 4.63 2.84
N ASP A 83 9.60 3.67 1.96
CA ASP A 83 10.60 2.61 2.20
C ASP A 83 10.29 1.70 3.41
N ASP A 84 9.00 1.48 3.72
CA ASP A 84 8.56 0.65 4.87
C ASP A 84 8.59 -0.85 4.54
N ILE A 85 9.80 -1.41 4.48
CA ILE A 85 10.04 -2.79 4.03
C ILE A 85 9.30 -3.82 4.87
N GLU A 86 9.21 -3.64 6.18
CA GLU A 86 8.52 -4.61 7.05
C GLU A 86 7.02 -4.71 6.75
N VAL A 87 6.40 -3.56 6.43
CA VAL A 87 4.99 -3.50 6.03
C VAL A 87 4.80 -4.01 4.60
N ILE A 88 5.71 -3.69 3.67
CA ILE A 88 5.68 -4.24 2.31
C ILE A 88 5.72 -5.77 2.35
N ASP A 89 6.61 -6.34 3.15
CA ASP A 89 6.76 -7.80 3.32
C ASP A 89 5.45 -8.41 3.85
N ALA A 90 4.89 -7.84 4.91
CA ALA A 90 3.64 -8.31 5.49
C ALA A 90 2.46 -8.22 4.51
N LEU A 91 2.37 -7.15 3.71
CA LEU A 91 1.31 -6.96 2.72
C LEU A 91 1.43 -7.99 1.61
N GLN A 92 2.64 -8.24 1.11
CA GLN A 92 2.89 -9.25 0.09
C GLN A 92 2.59 -10.66 0.61
N ASP A 93 3.00 -11.00 1.84
CA ASP A 93 2.67 -12.27 2.49
C ASP A 93 1.15 -12.44 2.66
N ALA A 94 0.42 -11.34 2.84
CA ALA A 94 -1.04 -11.29 2.91
C ALA A 94 -1.73 -11.31 1.53
N GLY A 95 -0.98 -11.38 0.42
CA GLY A 95 -1.51 -11.46 -0.94
C GLY A 95 -1.85 -10.10 -1.58
N ALA A 96 -1.18 -9.02 -1.14
CA ALA A 96 -1.30 -7.73 -1.80
C ALA A 96 -0.78 -7.77 -3.25
N ASP A 97 -1.53 -7.17 -4.17
CA ASP A 97 -1.20 -7.16 -5.60
C ASP A 97 -0.16 -6.07 -5.92
N ILE A 98 1.05 -6.51 -6.25
CA ILE A 98 2.20 -5.66 -6.58
C ILE A 98 2.10 -4.98 -7.95
N GLU A 99 1.20 -5.43 -8.83
CA GLU A 99 1.02 -4.86 -10.17
C GLU A 99 -0.15 -3.87 -10.21
N THR A 100 -0.79 -3.59 -9.08
CA THR A 100 -1.93 -2.68 -9.05
C THR A 100 -1.48 -1.28 -9.46
N HIS A 101 -2.17 -0.66 -10.42
CA HIS A 101 -1.91 0.71 -10.84
C HIS A 101 -2.68 1.73 -9.98
N GLY A 102 -2.21 2.98 -9.91
CA GLY A 102 -3.03 4.10 -9.43
C GLY A 102 -2.35 5.15 -8.56
N VAL A 103 -1.01 5.21 -8.56
CA VAL A 103 -0.27 6.31 -7.90
C VAL A 103 -0.59 7.67 -8.47
N VAL A 104 -0.33 8.70 -7.68
CA VAL A 104 -0.40 10.11 -8.11
C VAL A 104 0.54 10.40 -9.28
N ILE A 105 1.72 9.76 -9.33
CA ILE A 105 2.74 10.01 -10.36
C ILE A 105 2.57 9.03 -11.51
N ALA A 106 1.96 9.48 -12.60
CA ALA A 106 1.79 8.72 -13.85
C ALA A 106 0.95 7.43 -13.75
N GLY A 107 0.21 7.21 -12.64
CA GLY A 107 -0.70 6.06 -12.51
C GLY A 107 -0.02 4.69 -12.49
N GLY A 108 1.27 4.64 -12.19
CA GLY A 108 2.07 3.41 -12.09
C GLY A 108 1.75 2.51 -10.89
N THR A 109 2.60 1.51 -10.71
CA THR A 109 2.54 0.47 -9.67
C THR A 109 3.18 0.94 -8.34
N PRO A 110 3.15 0.14 -7.25
CA PRO A 110 3.91 0.41 -6.03
C PRO A 110 5.41 0.61 -6.29
N MET A 111 6.00 -0.14 -7.24
CA MET A 111 7.39 0.07 -7.63
C MET A 111 7.61 1.43 -8.30
N ASP A 112 6.70 1.84 -9.19
CA ASP A 112 6.77 3.15 -9.83
C ASP A 112 6.66 4.27 -8.78
N ASN A 113 5.83 4.08 -7.75
CA ASN A 113 5.78 5.00 -6.61
C ASN A 113 7.12 5.09 -5.89
N ALA A 114 7.68 3.93 -5.51
CA ALA A 114 8.97 3.87 -4.82
C ALA A 114 10.07 4.58 -5.63
N VAL A 115 10.12 4.36 -6.95
CA VAL A 115 11.06 5.04 -7.84
C VAL A 115 10.82 6.55 -7.86
N GLY A 116 9.56 6.98 -7.98
CA GLY A 116 9.18 8.39 -8.00
C GLY A 116 9.60 9.15 -6.72
N PHE A 117 9.59 8.47 -5.56
CA PHE A 117 10.02 9.02 -4.27
C PHE A 117 11.48 8.70 -3.90
N GLY A 118 12.22 7.97 -4.74
CA GLY A 118 13.63 7.60 -4.49
C GLY A 118 13.83 6.51 -3.42
N GLN A 119 12.82 5.70 -3.13
CA GLN A 119 12.83 4.61 -2.14
C GLN A 119 13.36 3.31 -2.76
N TRP A 120 14.68 3.20 -2.85
CA TRP A 120 15.31 2.14 -3.64
C TRP A 120 15.15 0.74 -3.05
N LYS A 121 15.00 0.59 -1.72
CA LYS A 121 14.79 -0.74 -1.13
C LYS A 121 13.38 -1.22 -1.43
N ALA A 122 12.37 -0.36 -1.27
CA ALA A 122 11.00 -0.64 -1.67
C ALA A 122 10.91 -0.96 -3.16
N ALA A 123 11.54 -0.16 -4.03
CA ALA A 123 11.57 -0.43 -5.47
C ALA A 123 12.22 -1.79 -5.81
N GLY A 124 13.22 -2.22 -5.05
CA GLY A 124 13.79 -3.56 -5.17
C GLY A 124 12.82 -4.64 -4.71
N ARG A 125 12.07 -4.38 -3.62
CA ARG A 125 11.20 -5.35 -2.97
C ARG A 125 9.87 -5.58 -3.68
N THR A 126 9.32 -4.53 -4.29
CA THR A 126 8.05 -4.57 -5.05
C THR A 126 8.27 -4.76 -6.54
N ARG A 127 9.44 -5.23 -6.97
CA ARG A 127 9.72 -5.52 -8.37
C ARG A 127 8.98 -6.78 -8.81
N SER A 128 8.25 -6.71 -9.92
CA SER A 128 7.69 -7.90 -10.55
C SER A 128 8.74 -8.73 -11.27
N THR A 129 8.50 -10.03 -11.33
CA THR A 129 9.31 -10.96 -12.12
C THR A 129 9.34 -10.57 -13.60
N ASP A 130 8.26 -10.03 -14.14
CA ASP A 130 8.17 -9.63 -15.55
C ASP A 130 9.04 -8.40 -15.86
N GLN A 131 9.08 -7.42 -14.96
CA GLN A 131 10.01 -6.30 -15.07
C GLN A 131 11.48 -6.73 -14.89
N ALA A 132 11.75 -7.77 -14.10
CA ALA A 132 13.10 -8.30 -13.95
C ALA A 132 13.62 -8.92 -15.27
N LEU A 133 12.74 -9.61 -16.01
CA LEU A 133 13.05 -10.20 -17.31
C LEU A 133 13.21 -9.13 -18.41
N ALA A 134 12.33 -8.13 -18.45
CA ALA A 134 12.43 -7.04 -19.43
C ALA A 134 13.77 -6.26 -19.33
N ARG A 135 14.33 -6.13 -18.12
CA ARG A 135 15.65 -5.53 -17.93
C ARG A 135 16.80 -6.48 -18.27
N SER A 136 16.69 -7.78 -18.03
CA SER A 136 17.75 -8.72 -18.48
C SER A 136 17.84 -8.78 -20.00
N ASP A 137 16.72 -8.63 -20.70
CA ASP A 137 16.66 -8.66 -22.16
C ASP A 137 17.14 -7.34 -22.79
N ALA A 138 16.99 -6.22 -22.08
CA ALA A 138 17.54 -4.93 -22.52
C ALA A 138 19.08 -4.91 -22.53
N TRP A 139 19.77 -5.75 -21.75
CA TRP A 139 21.23 -5.86 -21.75
C TRP A 139 21.78 -6.90 -22.75
N THR A 140 20.94 -7.77 -23.30
CA THR A 140 21.37 -8.80 -24.28
C THR A 140 21.32 -8.29 -25.72
N LEU A 141 20.58 -7.22 -26.01
CA LEU A 141 20.46 -6.63 -27.35
C LEU A 141 21.62 -5.69 -27.76
N ASP A 142 22.49 -5.27 -26.83
CA ASP A 142 23.68 -4.44 -27.10
C ASP A 142 24.96 -5.26 -27.42
N ARG A 143 24.81 -6.56 -27.72
CA ARG A 143 25.94 -7.50 -27.96
C ARG A 143 25.98 -8.16 -29.35
N ILE A 144 25.34 -7.57 -30.36
CA ILE A 144 25.46 -7.97 -31.77
C ILE A 144 25.99 -6.78 -32.56
#